data_AF-A0A661IS44-F1
#
_entry.id   AF-A0A661IS44-F1
#
_cell.length_a   1.000
_cell.length_b   1.000
_cell.length_c   1.000
_cell.angle_alpha   90.00
_cell.angle_beta   90.00
_cell.angle_gamma   90.00
#
_symmetry.space_group_name_H-M   'P 1'
#
loop_
_entity.id
_entity.type
_entity.pdbx_description
1 polymer ?
#
loop_
_entity_poly.entity_id
_entity_poly.type
_entity_poly.pdbx_seq_one_letter_code
_entity_poly.pdbx_strand_id
1 'polypeptide(L)'
;MRNSVKVLSVSLITAVLMSGCMGGPTPEEKRQQEITKEMIMESMNRYMNQNTPASEPKVQQAVAPLVTISEAELKKQFNNFDTISSGVKFTKYDDGFSINDSSRYMDPEGKIVSYGYDWKTGDVTYMIESEQNSFKIKFMRALTEQSPIDIANVKRSGKLLKVRTVTGKKFTSTGLILTSQGFITLRNDTAFEYKIGKKTKSFAAPKGWHIAKFQNGDVASTNYLLLEKNVEVNDNDGGISGLISSSKSVMNSFGIMDKNDYMLINIDNTKKRHLLDIDMSDKDVGTYSQCEKMNSYVRKCDNVSFRESLYDNNGLPNVGHYYWRIMWYSTKDGRVISVTKEATHKKVIIADLATGKKVEAAYRLTGFPELTTSQDATGKIKIIAGGGMFSDVTVEDAEQFLDAKDNKLVDN
;
A
#
# COMPACT_ATOMS: atom_id res chain seq x y z
N MET A 1 -54.40 -41.37 -21.50
CA MET A 1 -53.21 -41.07 -22.31
C MET A 1 -52.01 -40.90 -21.38
N ARG A 2 -50.94 -41.63 -21.72
CA ARG A 2 -49.54 -41.59 -21.25
C ARG A 2 -48.96 -40.15 -21.25
N ASN A 3 -47.97 -39.73 -20.46
CA ASN A 3 -46.87 -40.43 -19.79
C ASN A 3 -46.43 -39.69 -18.51
N SER A 4 -46.00 -40.46 -17.50
CA SER A 4 -45.23 -40.01 -16.34
C SER A 4 -43.85 -40.67 -16.41
N VAL A 5 -42.78 -39.93 -16.11
CA VAL A 5 -41.45 -40.51 -15.87
C VAL A 5 -41.10 -40.27 -14.41
N LYS A 6 -41.05 -41.37 -13.64
CA LYS A 6 -40.41 -41.46 -12.33
C LYS A 6 -39.13 -42.28 -12.46
N VAL A 7 -38.15 -41.83 -11.69
CA VAL A 7 -36.90 -42.46 -11.27
C VAL A 7 -37.06 -43.96 -10.98
N LEU A 8 -36.11 -44.79 -11.43
CA LEU A 8 -35.76 -46.04 -10.74
C LEU A 8 -34.33 -46.47 -11.07
N SER A 9 -33.49 -46.47 -10.04
CA SER A 9 -32.33 -47.35 -9.87
C SER A 9 -32.76 -48.81 -9.76
N VAL A 10 -31.98 -49.76 -10.32
CA VAL A 10 -31.57 -51.05 -9.73
C VAL A 10 -30.98 -51.96 -10.82
N SER A 11 -29.72 -52.33 -10.58
CA SER A 11 -29.02 -53.59 -10.86
C SER A 11 -29.54 -54.56 -11.92
N LEU A 12 -28.67 -54.87 -12.89
CA LEU A 12 -28.70 -56.14 -13.62
C LEU A 12 -27.47 -56.98 -13.21
N ILE A 13 -27.72 -57.94 -12.33
CA ILE A 13 -26.89 -59.12 -12.15
C ILE A 13 -27.48 -60.19 -13.06
N THR A 14 -26.72 -60.67 -14.04
CA THR A 14 -26.95 -62.01 -14.58
C THR A 14 -25.62 -62.73 -14.65
N ALA A 15 -25.51 -63.75 -13.80
CA ALA A 15 -24.41 -64.66 -13.68
C ALA A 15 -24.32 -65.60 -14.91
N VAL A 16 -23.10 -65.89 -15.32
CA VAL A 16 -22.75 -67.18 -15.91
C VAL A 16 -21.78 -67.83 -14.93
N LEU A 17 -22.25 -68.90 -14.27
CA LEU A 17 -21.43 -69.82 -13.50
C LEU A 17 -20.60 -70.65 -14.47
N MET A 18 -19.30 -70.80 -14.20
CA MET A 18 -18.71 -72.11 -13.86
C MET A 18 -17.18 -71.97 -13.65
N SER A 19 -16.75 -72.52 -12.51
CA SER A 19 -15.45 -73.17 -12.23
C SER A 19 -14.16 -72.35 -12.31
N GLY A 20 -13.45 -72.29 -11.18
CA GLY A 20 -12.27 -71.47 -10.96
C GLY A 20 -11.01 -71.88 -11.73
N CYS A 21 -10.02 -70.99 -11.72
CA CYS A 21 -8.64 -71.32 -11.38
C CYS A 21 -7.94 -70.06 -10.88
N MET A 22 -7.36 -70.18 -9.68
CA MET A 22 -6.27 -69.32 -9.23
C MET A 22 -5.11 -69.46 -10.23
N GLY A 23 -4.59 -68.34 -10.71
CA GLY A 23 -3.35 -68.29 -11.47
C GLY A 23 -2.68 -66.96 -11.18
N GLY A 24 -1.63 -67.00 -10.36
CA GLY A 24 -0.70 -65.87 -10.29
C GLY A 24 -0.04 -65.63 -11.65
N PRO A 25 0.57 -64.45 -11.87
CA PRO A 25 1.17 -64.10 -13.15
C PRO A 25 2.11 -65.21 -13.62
N THR A 26 1.97 -65.56 -14.90
CA THR A 26 2.73 -66.64 -15.52
C THR A 26 4.24 -66.39 -15.40
N PRO A 27 5.08 -67.43 -15.43
CA PRO A 27 6.52 -67.27 -15.35
C PRO A 27 7.10 -66.33 -16.42
N GLU A 28 6.44 -66.23 -17.58
CA GLU A 28 6.82 -65.35 -18.68
C GLU A 28 6.49 -63.87 -18.38
N GLU A 29 5.32 -63.59 -17.80
CA GLU A 29 4.95 -62.25 -17.35
C GLU A 29 5.83 -61.75 -16.20
N LYS A 30 6.24 -62.63 -15.28
CA LYS A 30 7.21 -62.28 -14.22
C LYS A 30 8.57 -61.92 -14.82
N ARG A 31 9.02 -62.68 -15.82
CA ARG A 31 10.30 -62.44 -16.50
C ARG A 31 10.27 -61.13 -17.29
N GLN A 32 9.16 -60.80 -17.94
CA GLN A 32 8.97 -59.49 -18.60
C GLN A 32 8.94 -58.33 -17.61
N GLN A 33 8.34 -58.51 -16.43
CA GLN A 33 8.36 -57.48 -15.38
C GLN A 33 9.77 -57.26 -14.81
N GLU A 34 10.58 -58.31 -14.66
CA GLU A 34 11.97 -58.20 -14.22
C GLU A 34 12.84 -57.50 -15.27
N ILE A 35 12.73 -57.88 -16.54
CA ILE A 35 13.46 -57.22 -17.65
C ILE A 35 13.07 -55.74 -17.74
N THR A 36 11.79 -55.41 -17.56
CA THR A 36 11.31 -54.01 -17.60
C THR A 36 11.86 -53.22 -16.41
N LYS A 37 11.93 -53.81 -15.21
CA LYS A 37 12.50 -53.17 -14.02
C LYS A 37 14.00 -52.95 -14.16
N GLU A 38 14.74 -53.91 -14.69
CA GLU A 38 16.17 -53.76 -14.98
C GLU A 38 16.43 -52.65 -15.99
N MET A 39 15.65 -52.60 -17.08
CA MET A 39 15.79 -51.56 -18.10
C MET A 39 15.49 -50.16 -17.56
N ILE A 40 14.47 -50.02 -16.70
CA ILE A 40 14.16 -48.75 -16.02
C ILE A 40 15.31 -48.36 -15.07
N MET A 41 15.83 -49.30 -14.29
CA MET A 41 16.91 -49.04 -13.34
C MET A 41 18.22 -48.67 -14.05
N GLU A 42 18.52 -49.32 -15.17
CA GLU A 42 19.68 -49.00 -16.01
C GLU A 42 19.53 -47.61 -16.65
N SER A 43 18.32 -47.26 -17.13
CA SER A 43 18.04 -45.92 -17.66
C SER A 43 18.20 -44.82 -16.60
N MET A 44 17.76 -45.08 -15.36
CA MET A 44 17.96 -44.18 -14.23
C MET A 44 19.44 -44.04 -13.87
N ASN A 45 20.21 -45.14 -13.87
CA ASN A 45 21.65 -45.08 -13.59
C ASN A 45 22.41 -44.33 -14.68
N ARG A 46 22.03 -44.45 -15.97
CA ARG A 46 22.61 -43.63 -17.03
C ARG A 46 22.27 -42.14 -16.87
N TYR A 47 21.04 -41.83 -16.47
CA TYR A 47 20.61 -40.46 -16.21
C TYR A 47 21.34 -39.83 -15.01
N MET A 48 21.60 -40.62 -13.97
CA MET A 48 22.37 -40.19 -12.79
C MET A 48 23.87 -40.05 -13.09
N ASN A 49 24.46 -40.97 -13.88
CA ASN A 49 25.88 -40.91 -14.24
C ASN A 49 26.21 -39.87 -15.34
N GLN A 50 25.25 -39.43 -16.15
CA GLN A 50 25.44 -38.33 -17.11
C GLN A 50 25.25 -36.94 -16.49
N ASN A 51 24.62 -36.85 -15.31
CA ASN A 51 24.38 -35.60 -14.57
C ASN A 51 25.13 -35.55 -13.24
N THR A 52 26.35 -36.07 -13.19
CA THR A 52 27.29 -35.67 -12.14
C THR A 52 28.04 -34.43 -12.64
N PRO A 53 27.62 -33.19 -12.31
CA PRO A 53 28.47 -32.05 -12.60
C PRO A 53 29.77 -32.23 -11.82
N ALA A 54 30.90 -32.19 -12.53
CA ALA A 54 32.17 -31.90 -11.89
C ALA A 54 31.96 -30.65 -11.03
N SER A 55 32.20 -30.78 -9.73
CA SER A 55 32.14 -29.65 -8.81
C SER A 55 33.27 -28.69 -9.16
N GLU A 56 33.00 -27.77 -10.08
CA GLU A 56 33.73 -26.51 -10.14
C GLU A 56 33.65 -25.87 -8.75
N PRO A 57 34.76 -25.33 -8.23
CA PRO A 57 34.69 -24.56 -7.00
C PRO A 57 33.70 -23.43 -7.25
N LYS A 58 32.53 -23.50 -6.59
CA LYS A 58 31.65 -22.36 -6.45
C LYS A 58 32.48 -21.27 -5.81
N VAL A 59 33.01 -20.38 -6.62
CA VAL A 59 33.33 -19.03 -6.19
C VAL A 59 31.99 -18.52 -5.69
N GLN A 60 31.79 -18.60 -4.38
CA GLN A 60 30.80 -17.79 -3.71
C GLN A 60 31.14 -16.37 -4.17
N GLN A 61 30.35 -15.83 -5.12
CA GLN A 61 30.25 -14.39 -5.24
C GLN A 61 29.85 -13.94 -3.85
N ALA A 62 30.84 -13.46 -3.11
CA ALA A 62 30.65 -12.77 -1.87
C ALA A 62 29.73 -11.60 -2.26
N VAL A 63 28.44 -11.74 -1.95
CA VAL A 63 27.54 -10.59 -1.90
C VAL A 63 28.27 -9.63 -0.98
N ALA A 64 28.78 -8.53 -1.54
CA ALA A 64 29.59 -7.58 -0.79
C ALA A 64 28.85 -7.31 0.53
N PRO A 65 29.49 -7.53 1.69
CA PRO A 65 28.83 -7.28 2.95
C PRO A 65 28.40 -5.82 2.92
N LEU A 66 27.10 -5.59 3.14
CA LEU A 66 26.55 -4.26 3.38
C LEU A 66 27.48 -3.54 4.33
N VAL A 67 28.06 -2.41 3.89
CA VAL A 67 28.95 -1.60 4.73
C VAL A 67 28.19 -1.30 6.00
N THR A 68 28.57 -1.99 7.07
CA THR A 68 27.84 -1.91 8.33
C THR A 68 28.47 -0.78 9.12
N ILE A 69 27.98 0.44 8.90
CA ILE A 69 28.42 1.61 9.66
C ILE A 69 27.72 1.66 11.02
N SER A 70 28.31 2.34 11.99
CA SER A 70 27.60 2.55 13.26
C SER A 70 26.42 3.51 13.08
N GLU A 71 25.42 3.43 13.97
CA GLU A 71 24.31 4.41 13.98
C GLU A 71 24.81 5.84 14.22
N ALA A 72 25.91 6.01 14.96
CA ALA A 72 26.53 7.31 15.18
C ALA A 72 27.17 7.86 13.90
N GLU A 73 27.77 6.99 13.08
CA GLU A 73 28.36 7.37 11.79
C GLU A 73 27.28 7.73 10.77
N LEU A 74 26.20 6.95 10.67
CA LEU A 74 25.06 7.31 9.81
C LEU A 74 24.45 8.66 10.23
N LYS A 75 24.31 8.89 11.53
CA LYS A 75 23.84 10.18 12.06
C LYS A 75 24.79 11.32 11.70
N LYS A 76 26.10 11.09 11.71
CA LYS A 76 27.10 12.08 11.31
C LYS A 76 26.96 12.44 9.84
N GLN A 77 26.76 11.45 8.96
CA GLN A 77 26.50 11.68 7.54
C GLN A 77 25.21 12.48 7.32
N PHE A 78 24.12 12.11 8.01
CA PHE A 78 22.86 12.85 7.98
C PHE A 78 23.01 14.30 8.43
N ASN A 79 23.81 14.54 9.48
CA ASN A 79 24.10 15.90 9.98
C ASN A 79 25.08 16.69 9.11
N ASN A 80 25.75 16.06 8.14
CA ASN A 80 26.71 16.70 7.23
C ASN A 80 26.03 17.36 6.02
N PHE A 81 24.72 17.15 5.84
CA PHE A 81 23.94 17.91 4.88
C PHE A 81 23.79 19.35 5.37
N ASP A 82 24.02 20.30 4.46
CA ASP A 82 23.84 21.72 4.75
C ASP A 82 22.39 22.00 5.16
N THR A 83 22.19 23.04 5.95
CA THR A 83 20.83 23.53 6.25
C THR A 83 20.37 24.43 5.12
N ILE A 84 19.12 24.28 4.69
CA ILE A 84 18.52 25.18 3.72
C ILE A 84 18.01 26.46 4.39
N SER A 85 18.09 27.59 3.67
CA SER A 85 17.65 28.90 4.17
C SER A 85 16.16 29.18 3.95
N SER A 86 15.51 28.41 3.08
CA SER A 86 14.09 28.51 2.74
C SER A 86 13.49 27.11 2.64
N GLY A 87 12.17 26.99 2.77
CA GLY A 87 11.51 25.71 2.52
C GLY A 87 11.56 25.29 1.05
N VAL A 88 10.97 24.14 0.77
CA VAL A 88 10.99 23.47 -0.53
C VAL A 88 9.57 23.14 -0.95
N LYS A 89 9.22 23.48 -2.19
CA LYS A 89 8.01 22.97 -2.83
C LYS A 89 8.31 21.62 -3.46
N PHE A 90 7.61 20.57 -3.02
CA PHE A 90 7.71 19.25 -3.63
C PHE A 90 6.47 18.98 -4.48
N THR A 91 6.67 18.51 -5.71
CA THR A 91 5.59 18.02 -6.58
C THR A 91 5.72 16.51 -6.72
N LYS A 92 4.62 15.80 -6.39
CA LYS A 92 4.57 14.33 -6.37
C LYS A 92 4.30 13.74 -7.76
N TYR A 93 5.02 12.69 -8.09
CA TYR A 93 4.75 11.81 -9.22
C TYR A 93 4.70 10.34 -8.75
N ASP A 94 4.15 9.46 -9.58
CA ASP A 94 4.10 8.02 -9.34
C ASP A 94 5.49 7.36 -9.37
N ASP A 95 6.43 7.97 -10.09
CA ASP A 95 7.80 7.51 -10.30
C ASP A 95 8.88 8.42 -9.70
N GLY A 96 8.50 9.36 -8.82
CA GLY A 96 9.44 10.28 -8.20
C GLY A 96 8.80 11.59 -7.77
N PHE A 97 9.63 12.64 -7.70
CA PHE A 97 9.21 13.97 -7.28
C PHE A 97 10.03 15.02 -8.03
N SER A 98 9.56 16.26 -8.05
CA SER A 98 10.39 17.43 -8.42
C SER A 98 10.51 18.40 -7.26
N ILE A 99 11.52 19.27 -7.35
CA ILE A 99 11.89 20.27 -6.33
C ILE A 99 11.68 21.65 -6.96
N ASN A 100 10.86 22.50 -6.34
CA ASN A 100 10.58 23.86 -6.81
C ASN A 100 10.18 23.92 -8.31
N ASP A 101 9.32 22.99 -8.73
CA ASP A 101 8.84 22.86 -10.12
C ASP A 101 9.94 22.66 -11.18
N SER A 102 11.13 22.18 -10.76
CA SER A 102 12.19 21.77 -11.67
C SER A 102 11.86 20.46 -12.41
N SER A 103 12.80 20.00 -13.23
CA SER A 103 12.81 18.62 -13.72
C SER A 103 12.68 17.60 -12.59
N ARG A 104 12.07 16.45 -12.89
CA ARG A 104 11.96 15.32 -11.96
C ARG A 104 13.34 14.90 -11.46
N TYR A 105 13.44 14.66 -10.16
CA TYR A 105 14.63 14.07 -9.56
C TYR A 105 14.73 12.60 -9.97
N MET A 106 15.90 12.20 -10.44
CA MET A 106 16.20 10.84 -10.91
C MET A 106 17.42 10.32 -10.19
N ASP A 107 17.36 9.08 -9.72
CA ASP A 107 18.52 8.39 -9.17
C ASP A 107 19.14 7.48 -10.25
N PRO A 108 20.45 7.57 -10.52
CA PRO A 108 21.09 6.76 -11.55
C PRO A 108 21.09 5.26 -11.24
N GLU A 109 20.86 4.86 -9.99
CA GLU A 109 20.87 3.45 -9.58
C GLU A 109 19.52 2.74 -9.76
N GLY A 110 18.42 3.46 -10.05
CA GLY A 110 17.12 2.83 -10.26
C GLY A 110 15.93 3.79 -10.24
N LYS A 111 14.75 3.22 -10.52
CA LYS A 111 13.49 3.97 -10.52
C LYS A 111 13.03 4.25 -9.09
N ILE A 112 12.64 5.49 -8.79
CA ILE A 112 12.01 5.82 -7.51
C ILE A 112 10.59 5.25 -7.49
N VAL A 113 10.28 4.49 -6.44
CA VAL A 113 8.99 3.79 -6.29
C VAL A 113 8.21 4.23 -5.04
N SER A 114 8.85 4.96 -4.13
CA SER A 114 8.22 5.52 -2.94
C SER A 114 9.13 6.58 -2.33
N TYR A 115 8.56 7.56 -1.64
CA TYR A 115 9.31 8.62 -0.97
C TYR A 115 8.45 9.30 0.10
N GLY A 116 9.13 9.93 1.05
CA GLY A 116 8.56 10.86 2.04
C GLY A 116 9.48 12.07 2.17
N TYR A 117 8.90 13.25 2.39
CA TYR A 117 9.64 14.51 2.41
C TYR A 117 9.12 15.46 3.47
N ASP A 118 9.96 16.41 3.87
CA ASP A 118 9.60 17.55 4.70
C ASP A 118 9.93 18.85 3.98
N TRP A 119 8.90 19.67 3.72
CA TRP A 119 9.04 20.94 3.02
C TRP A 119 9.97 21.90 3.75
N LYS A 120 10.03 21.84 5.10
CA LYS A 120 10.74 22.83 5.92
C LYS A 120 12.24 22.58 5.93
N THR A 121 12.64 21.32 6.05
CA THR A 121 14.05 20.92 6.13
C THR A 121 14.63 20.53 4.77
N GLY A 122 13.77 20.24 3.79
CA GLY A 122 14.17 19.66 2.51
C GLY A 122 14.58 18.21 2.62
N ASP A 123 14.42 17.58 3.79
CA ASP A 123 14.75 16.18 4.03
C ASP A 123 13.84 15.29 3.18
N VAL A 124 14.44 14.37 2.43
CA VAL A 124 13.74 13.37 1.61
C VAL A 124 14.35 12.01 1.88
N THR A 125 13.50 11.05 2.24
CA THR A 125 13.87 9.62 2.17
C THR A 125 13.09 8.99 1.04
N TYR A 126 13.79 8.33 0.12
CA TYR A 126 13.20 7.72 -1.06
C TYR A 126 13.69 6.30 -1.26
N MET A 127 12.89 5.49 -1.94
CA MET A 127 13.18 4.10 -2.23
C MET A 127 13.28 3.91 -3.74
N ILE A 128 14.39 3.31 -4.17
CA ILE A 128 14.64 2.95 -5.56
C ILE A 128 14.51 1.43 -5.75
N GLU A 129 13.94 1.02 -6.86
CA GLU A 129 14.01 -0.35 -7.36
C GLU A 129 15.20 -0.47 -8.31
N SER A 130 16.26 -1.15 -7.87
CA SER A 130 17.49 -1.33 -8.65
C SER A 130 17.50 -2.66 -9.42
N GLU A 131 16.87 -3.70 -8.85
CA GLU A 131 16.68 -5.01 -9.46
C GLU A 131 15.30 -5.55 -9.07
N GLN A 132 14.80 -6.57 -9.79
CA GLN A 132 13.50 -7.16 -9.49
C GLN A 132 13.42 -7.62 -8.03
N ASN A 133 12.44 -7.10 -7.27
CA ASN A 133 12.23 -7.40 -5.85
C ASN A 133 13.36 -6.97 -4.90
N SER A 134 14.31 -6.14 -5.35
CA SER A 134 15.38 -5.59 -4.52
C SER A 134 15.38 -4.06 -4.59
N PHE A 135 15.31 -3.43 -3.42
CA PHE A 135 15.19 -1.98 -3.30
C PHE A 135 16.27 -1.43 -2.38
N LYS A 136 16.67 -0.17 -2.62
CA LYS A 136 17.50 0.61 -1.71
C LYS A 136 16.71 1.80 -1.19
N ILE A 137 16.87 2.11 0.08
CA ILE A 137 16.33 3.32 0.71
C ILE A 137 17.50 4.29 0.89
N LYS A 138 17.34 5.49 0.34
CA LYS A 138 18.34 6.56 0.35
C LYS A 138 17.76 7.82 0.98
N PHE A 139 18.63 8.63 1.56
CA PHE A 139 18.31 9.94 2.12
C PHE A 139 19.04 11.03 1.36
N MET A 140 18.37 12.15 1.13
CA MET A 140 18.99 13.38 0.64
C MET A 140 18.34 14.60 1.32
N ARG A 141 19.00 15.74 1.20
CA ARG A 141 18.38 17.04 1.45
C ARG A 141 18.30 17.83 0.15
N ALA A 142 17.08 18.22 -0.21
CA ALA A 142 16.83 19.06 -1.38
C ALA A 142 17.55 20.41 -1.25
N LEU A 143 17.92 21.00 -2.38
CA LEU A 143 18.66 22.28 -2.47
C LEU A 143 20.05 22.25 -1.80
N THR A 144 20.66 21.07 -1.71
CA THR A 144 22.04 20.88 -1.23
C THR A 144 22.85 20.12 -2.28
N GLU A 145 24.17 20.29 -2.29
CA GLU A 145 25.08 19.66 -3.27
C GLU A 145 25.56 18.26 -2.83
N GLN A 146 25.25 17.88 -1.58
CA GLN A 146 25.63 16.59 -1.02
C GLN A 146 24.92 15.45 -1.75
N SER A 147 25.69 14.41 -2.08
CA SER A 147 25.13 13.19 -2.66
C SER A 147 24.22 12.46 -1.66
N PRO A 148 23.16 11.78 -2.13
CA PRO A 148 22.31 10.96 -1.28
C PRO A 148 23.10 9.86 -0.56
N ILE A 149 22.70 9.54 0.67
CA ILE A 149 23.30 8.48 1.49
C ILE A 149 22.38 7.26 1.58
N ASP A 150 22.96 6.06 1.64
CA ASP A 150 22.20 4.83 1.83
C ASP A 150 21.75 4.68 3.30
N ILE A 151 20.48 4.31 3.49
CA ILE A 151 19.91 4.05 4.82
C ILE A 151 19.62 2.56 5.02
N ALA A 152 19.09 1.89 4.00
CA ALA A 152 18.70 0.49 4.09
C ALA A 152 18.59 -0.19 2.73
N ASN A 153 18.63 -1.52 2.75
CA ASN A 153 18.23 -2.37 1.64
C ASN A 153 16.95 -3.12 2.00
N VAL A 154 16.09 -3.33 1.01
CA VAL A 154 14.82 -4.05 1.15
C VAL A 154 14.79 -5.17 0.13
N LYS A 155 14.53 -6.40 0.59
CA LYS A 155 14.25 -7.53 -0.31
C LYS A 155 12.82 -7.98 -0.14
N ARG A 156 12.06 -8.06 -1.23
CA ARG A 156 10.72 -8.63 -1.23
C ARG A 156 10.80 -10.15 -1.39
N SER A 157 10.12 -10.87 -0.50
CA SER A 157 10.04 -12.34 -0.49
C SER A 157 8.58 -12.72 -0.26
N GLY A 158 7.86 -13.01 -1.35
CA GLY A 158 6.41 -13.16 -1.32
C GLY A 158 5.72 -11.86 -0.87
N LYS A 159 4.85 -11.97 0.14
CA LYS A 159 4.13 -10.83 0.75
C LYS A 159 4.96 -10.06 1.79
N LEU A 160 6.18 -10.51 2.10
CA LEU A 160 7.01 -9.91 3.14
C LEU A 160 8.14 -9.08 2.53
N LEU A 161 8.47 -7.99 3.22
CA LEU A 161 9.64 -7.16 3.00
C LEU A 161 10.65 -7.46 4.11
N LYS A 162 11.88 -7.80 3.72
CA LYS A 162 13.02 -7.93 4.62
C LYS A 162 13.86 -6.66 4.50
N VAL A 163 13.75 -5.77 5.49
CA VAL A 163 14.51 -4.52 5.54
C VAL A 163 15.76 -4.73 6.38
N ARG A 164 16.90 -4.26 5.87
CA ARG A 164 18.16 -4.23 6.60
C ARG A 164 18.78 -2.85 6.47
N THR A 165 18.95 -2.15 7.58
CA THR A 165 19.63 -0.85 7.59
C THR A 165 21.12 -1.02 7.31
N VAL A 166 21.78 0.03 6.84
CA VAL A 166 23.25 0.10 6.76
C VAL A 166 23.91 0.03 8.14
N THR A 167 23.13 0.18 9.21
CA THR A 167 23.58 0.01 10.60
C THR A 167 23.37 -1.42 11.13
N GLY A 168 22.86 -2.33 10.31
CA GLY A 168 22.68 -3.75 10.63
C GLY A 168 21.36 -4.11 11.31
N LYS A 169 20.47 -3.13 11.60
CA LYS A 169 19.13 -3.41 12.12
C LYS A 169 18.31 -4.15 11.06
N LYS A 170 17.47 -5.08 11.50
CA LYS A 170 16.64 -5.92 10.62
C LYS A 170 15.18 -5.77 10.98
N PHE A 171 14.35 -5.66 9.96
CA PHE A 171 12.90 -5.66 10.10
C PHE A 171 12.30 -6.66 9.11
N THR A 172 11.22 -7.32 9.51
CA THR A 172 10.37 -8.10 8.62
C THR A 172 8.98 -7.49 8.67
N SER A 173 8.47 -7.07 7.53
CA SER A 173 7.25 -6.28 7.46
C SER A 173 6.35 -6.70 6.30
N THR A 174 5.06 -6.41 6.40
CA THR A 174 4.09 -6.57 5.30
C THR A 174 3.96 -5.31 4.46
N GLY A 175 4.48 -4.19 4.97
CA GLY A 175 4.50 -2.90 4.29
C GLY A 175 5.61 -2.01 4.81
N LEU A 176 5.83 -0.92 4.08
CA LEU A 176 6.85 0.08 4.36
C LEU A 176 6.29 1.45 3.98
N ILE A 177 6.40 2.41 4.89
CA ILE A 177 6.03 3.81 4.68
C ILE A 177 7.31 4.63 4.78
N LEU A 178 7.62 5.42 3.76
CA LEU A 178 8.79 6.30 3.75
C LEU A 178 8.40 7.61 4.45
N THR A 179 9.28 8.14 5.28
CA THR A 179 9.12 9.43 5.98
C THR A 179 10.27 10.34 5.59
N SER A 180 10.21 11.64 5.84
CA SER A 180 11.32 12.57 5.52
C SER A 180 12.69 12.13 6.07
N GLN A 181 12.72 11.47 7.24
CA GLN A 181 13.95 11.18 8.00
C GLN A 181 14.18 9.68 8.26
N GLY A 182 13.57 8.80 7.46
CA GLY A 182 13.65 7.35 7.63
C GLY A 182 12.42 6.63 7.10
N PHE A 183 11.97 5.59 7.81
CA PHE A 183 10.85 4.76 7.38
C PHE A 183 10.11 4.11 8.55
N ILE A 184 8.86 3.71 8.29
CA ILE A 184 8.03 2.93 9.20
C ILE A 184 7.78 1.56 8.57
N THR A 185 8.06 0.51 9.32
CA THR A 185 7.75 -0.87 8.91
C THR A 185 6.43 -1.32 9.54
N LEU A 186 5.59 -1.99 8.74
CA LEU A 186 4.26 -2.45 9.17
C LEU A 186 4.26 -3.94 9.50
N ARG A 187 3.63 -4.31 10.62
CA ARG A 187 3.40 -5.69 11.02
C ARG A 187 2.02 -5.81 11.67
N ASN A 188 1.03 -6.21 10.89
CA ASN A 188 -0.38 -6.29 11.30
C ASN A 188 -0.88 -4.93 11.84
N ASP A 189 -1.23 -4.88 13.12
CA ASP A 189 -1.67 -3.72 13.89
C ASP A 189 -0.52 -2.94 14.54
N THR A 190 0.74 -3.33 14.29
CA THR A 190 1.93 -2.66 14.83
C THR A 190 2.79 -2.01 13.76
N ALA A 191 3.45 -0.92 14.13
CA ALA A 191 4.46 -0.24 13.34
C ALA A 191 5.77 -0.09 14.12
N PHE A 192 6.88 -0.11 13.39
CA PHE A 192 8.19 0.26 13.92
C PHE A 192 8.77 1.40 13.09
N GLU A 193 8.86 2.57 13.70
CA GLU A 193 9.49 3.76 13.15
C GLU A 193 11.00 3.67 13.33
N TYR A 194 11.72 3.70 12.22
CA TYR A 194 13.15 3.92 12.17
C TYR A 194 13.41 5.35 11.68
N LYS A 195 14.05 6.15 12.52
CA LYS A 195 14.51 7.50 12.23
C LYS A 195 16.02 7.54 12.41
N ILE A 196 16.74 8.13 11.46
CA ILE A 196 18.21 8.14 11.46
C ILE A 196 18.75 8.71 12.78
N GLY A 197 19.67 7.99 13.42
CA GLY A 197 20.32 8.46 14.64
C GLY A 197 19.43 8.43 15.88
N LYS A 198 18.24 7.81 15.80
CA LYS A 198 17.30 7.63 16.91
C LYS A 198 17.08 6.15 17.21
N LYS A 199 16.57 5.87 18.41
CA LYS A 199 16.11 4.52 18.76
C LYS A 199 14.84 4.22 17.97
N THR A 200 14.70 2.96 17.53
CA THR A 200 13.46 2.51 16.90
C THR A 200 12.32 2.66 17.89
N LYS A 201 11.23 3.28 17.44
CA LYS A 201 10.01 3.47 18.22
C LYS A 201 8.94 2.51 17.70
N SER A 202 8.25 1.83 18.61
CA SER A 202 7.11 1.00 18.26
C SER A 202 5.80 1.73 18.52
N PHE A 203 4.83 1.50 17.65
CA PHE A 203 3.46 1.95 17.79
C PHE A 203 2.52 0.76 17.58
N ALA A 204 1.46 0.67 18.38
CA ALA A 204 0.38 -0.29 18.19
C ALA A 204 -0.90 0.49 17.92
N ALA A 205 -1.59 0.13 16.84
CA ALA A 205 -2.90 0.67 16.52
C ALA A 205 -3.88 0.32 17.65
N PRO A 206 -4.82 1.21 17.98
CA PRO A 206 -5.90 0.89 18.90
C PRO A 206 -6.72 -0.31 18.41
N LYS A 207 -7.35 -1.04 19.34
CA LYS A 207 -8.23 -2.17 19.00
C LYS A 207 -9.28 -1.74 17.95
N GLY A 208 -9.45 -2.57 16.92
CA GLY A 208 -10.39 -2.32 15.82
C GLY A 208 -9.84 -1.43 14.71
N TRP A 209 -8.55 -1.10 14.74
CA TRP A 209 -7.86 -0.31 13.73
C TRP A 209 -6.58 -1.01 13.27
N HIS A 210 -6.18 -0.72 12.04
CA HIS A 210 -4.87 -1.04 11.50
C HIS A 210 -4.27 0.20 10.83
N ILE A 211 -2.98 0.15 10.53
CA ILE A 211 -2.27 1.28 9.93
C ILE A 211 -2.58 1.29 8.43
N ALA A 212 -3.08 2.42 7.95
CA ALA A 212 -3.35 2.59 6.52
C ALA A 212 -2.03 2.46 5.74
N LYS A 213 -2.04 1.70 4.65
CA LYS A 213 -0.81 1.39 3.90
C LYS A 213 -0.19 2.63 3.29
N PHE A 214 -1.04 3.54 2.80
CA PHE A 214 -0.61 4.76 2.15
C PHE A 214 -0.84 5.96 3.07
N GLN A 215 0.17 6.84 3.14
CA GLN A 215 0.14 8.03 3.99
C GLN A 215 0.36 9.25 3.09
N ASN A 216 -0.53 10.24 3.15
CA ASN A 216 -0.39 11.47 2.35
C ASN A 216 0.03 12.68 3.20
N GLY A 217 0.66 12.41 4.34
CA GLY A 217 1.43 13.38 5.11
C GLY A 217 2.67 12.70 5.68
N ASP A 218 3.68 13.50 6.01
CA ASP A 218 4.94 12.98 6.53
C ASP A 218 4.83 12.72 8.04
N VAL A 219 4.94 11.45 8.43
CA VAL A 219 4.81 11.05 9.83
C VAL A 219 5.98 11.59 10.66
N ALA A 220 7.19 11.69 10.09
CA ALA A 220 8.38 12.10 10.84
C ALA A 220 8.38 13.58 11.25
N SER A 221 7.72 14.45 10.48
CA SER A 221 7.56 15.89 10.78
C SER A 221 6.25 16.22 11.49
N THR A 222 5.19 15.43 11.29
CA THR A 222 3.86 15.72 11.86
C THR A 222 3.55 14.91 13.12
N ASN A 223 4.21 13.77 13.31
CA ASN A 223 3.86 12.75 14.29
C ASN A 223 2.42 12.20 14.16
N TYR A 224 1.71 12.46 13.06
CA TYR A 224 0.41 11.88 12.80
C TYR A 224 0.52 10.71 11.83
N LEU A 225 -0.18 9.63 12.16
CA LEU A 225 -0.29 8.43 11.35
C LEU A 225 -1.77 8.19 11.03
N LEU A 226 -2.05 7.87 9.77
CA LEU A 226 -3.39 7.49 9.32
C LEU A 226 -3.66 6.02 9.63
N LEU A 227 -4.78 5.77 10.30
CA LEU A 227 -5.31 4.45 10.56
C LEU A 227 -6.61 4.23 9.76
N GLU A 228 -6.86 2.97 9.45
CA GLU A 228 -8.08 2.47 8.84
C GLU A 228 -8.76 1.50 9.81
N LYS A 229 -10.09 1.57 9.87
CA LYS A 229 -10.90 0.69 10.71
C LYS A 229 -10.86 -0.73 10.18
N ASN A 230 -10.82 -1.72 11.05
CA ASN A 230 -10.87 -3.13 10.66
C ASN A 230 -12.26 -3.47 10.13
N VAL A 231 -12.31 -4.19 9.01
CA VAL A 231 -13.54 -4.82 8.53
C VAL A 231 -13.72 -6.14 9.25
N GLU A 232 -14.81 -6.30 10.01
CA GLU A 232 -15.22 -7.61 10.50
C GLU A 232 -15.80 -8.41 9.33
N VAL A 233 -15.03 -9.37 8.82
CA VAL A 233 -15.52 -10.36 7.85
C VAL A 233 -16.23 -11.45 8.65
N ASN A 234 -17.55 -11.52 8.56
CA ASN A 234 -18.29 -12.68 9.05
C ASN A 234 -18.15 -13.81 8.02
N ASP A 235 -17.45 -14.89 8.38
CA ASP A 235 -17.09 -16.04 7.52
C ASP A 235 -18.29 -16.90 7.01
N ASN A 236 -19.54 -16.47 7.20
CA ASN A 236 -20.73 -17.31 6.94
C ASN A 236 -21.46 -17.04 5.62
N ASP A 237 -21.10 -16.02 4.83
CA ASP A 237 -21.82 -15.72 3.57
C ASP A 237 -20.97 -16.04 2.34
N GLY A 238 -20.98 -17.31 1.95
CA GLY A 238 -20.57 -17.75 0.62
C GLY A 238 -21.54 -17.24 -0.44
N GLY A 239 -21.21 -16.13 -1.09
CA GLY A 239 -21.95 -15.64 -2.25
C GLY A 239 -21.60 -14.20 -2.58
N ILE A 240 -21.59 -13.89 -3.88
CA ILE A 240 -21.21 -12.60 -4.52
C ILE A 240 -22.29 -11.51 -4.24
N SER A 241 -22.79 -11.46 -3.02
CA SER A 241 -23.76 -10.52 -2.47
C SER A 241 -23.34 -10.04 -1.05
N GLY A 242 -22.30 -10.63 -0.45
CA GLY A 242 -21.82 -10.33 0.90
C GLY A 242 -20.86 -9.13 1.04
N LEU A 243 -20.55 -8.40 -0.03
CA LEU A 243 -19.64 -7.25 0.00
C LEU A 243 -20.31 -5.92 0.42
N ILE A 244 -21.63 -5.90 0.67
CA ILE A 244 -22.39 -4.64 0.86
C ILE A 244 -23.23 -4.60 2.16
N SER A 245 -23.33 -5.67 2.96
CA SER A 245 -24.32 -5.74 4.05
C SER A 245 -23.79 -5.65 5.49
N SER A 246 -22.49 -5.80 5.76
CA SER A 246 -21.98 -5.90 7.15
C SER A 246 -21.68 -4.58 7.85
N SER A 247 -21.73 -3.43 7.17
CA SER A 247 -21.61 -2.11 7.81
C SER A 247 -22.93 -1.58 8.41
N LYS A 248 -24.05 -2.28 8.21
CA LYS A 248 -25.39 -1.80 8.62
C LYS A 248 -25.91 -2.29 9.97
N SER A 249 -25.28 -3.27 10.63
CA SER A 249 -25.93 -3.96 11.76
C SER A 249 -25.42 -3.64 13.17
N VAL A 250 -24.29 -2.92 13.35
CA VAL A 250 -23.75 -2.64 14.71
C VAL A 250 -23.72 -1.15 15.08
N MET A 251 -23.92 -0.22 14.14
CA MET A 251 -23.95 1.24 14.39
C MET A 251 -25.33 1.89 14.22
N ASN A 252 -26.41 1.10 14.14
CA ASN A 252 -27.78 1.62 14.05
C ASN A 252 -28.42 1.99 15.41
N SER A 253 -27.67 2.01 16.52
CA SER A 253 -28.26 2.29 17.85
C SER A 253 -28.01 3.70 18.40
N PHE A 254 -27.18 4.54 17.77
CA PHE A 254 -27.04 5.94 18.17
C PHE A 254 -26.84 6.81 16.93
N GLY A 255 -27.90 7.53 16.54
CA GLY A 255 -27.94 8.32 15.32
C GLY A 255 -26.85 9.39 15.26
N ILE A 256 -25.92 9.20 14.31
CA ILE A 256 -25.16 10.17 13.50
C ILE A 256 -24.63 9.33 12.32
N MET A 257 -24.94 9.70 11.08
CA MET A 257 -24.63 8.93 9.86
C MET A 257 -23.18 9.12 9.37
N ASP A 258 -22.22 9.33 10.26
CA ASP A 258 -20.82 9.53 9.88
C ASP A 258 -20.16 8.17 9.63
N LYS A 259 -19.58 7.99 8.45
CA LYS A 259 -18.81 6.79 8.09
C LYS A 259 -17.36 7.01 8.51
N ASN A 260 -17.12 6.97 9.82
CA ASN A 260 -15.82 7.22 10.42
C ASN A 260 -14.85 6.02 10.30
N ASP A 261 -14.47 5.66 9.07
CA ASP A 261 -13.61 4.50 8.80
C ASP A 261 -12.10 4.84 8.83
N TYR A 262 -11.74 6.12 8.89
CA TYR A 262 -10.35 6.58 8.99
C TYR A 262 -10.12 7.49 10.20
N MET A 263 -8.89 7.46 10.72
CA MET A 263 -8.48 8.28 11.85
C MET A 263 -7.02 8.74 11.73
N LEU A 264 -6.77 10.03 11.96
CA LEU A 264 -5.42 10.52 12.21
C LEU A 264 -5.11 10.43 13.71
N ILE A 265 -4.03 9.74 14.08
CA ILE A 265 -3.58 9.60 15.46
C ILE A 265 -2.17 10.14 15.63
N ASN A 266 -1.94 10.88 16.72
CA ASN A 266 -0.59 11.30 17.06
C ASN A 266 0.17 10.14 17.74
N ILE A 267 1.31 9.75 17.18
CA ILE A 267 2.08 8.59 17.65
C ILE A 267 2.89 8.86 18.93
N ASP A 268 3.06 10.12 19.33
CA ASP A 268 3.66 10.51 20.63
C ASP A 268 2.59 10.65 21.71
N ASN A 269 1.37 11.04 21.33
CA ASN A 269 0.25 11.21 22.24
C ASN A 269 -1.03 10.62 21.62
N THR A 270 -1.26 9.34 21.85
CA THR A 270 -2.38 8.58 21.25
C THR A 270 -3.77 9.06 21.68
N LYS A 271 -3.86 9.95 22.68
CA LYS A 271 -5.12 10.63 23.04
C LYS A 271 -5.52 11.69 22.03
N LYS A 272 -4.55 12.27 21.29
CA LYS A 272 -4.81 13.18 20.17
C LYS A 272 -5.17 12.37 18.94
N ARG A 273 -6.46 12.26 18.69
CA ARG A 273 -7.03 11.48 17.59
C ARG A 273 -8.16 12.25 16.91
N HIS A 274 -8.23 12.13 15.59
CA HIS A 274 -9.22 12.81 14.75
C HIS A 274 -9.89 11.80 13.84
N LEU A 275 -11.16 11.51 14.11
CA LEU A 275 -12.00 10.72 13.22
C LEU A 275 -12.40 11.56 12.01
N LEU A 276 -12.43 10.90 10.85
CA LEU A 276 -12.70 11.49 9.55
C LEU A 276 -13.95 10.83 8.96
N ASP A 277 -14.94 11.62 8.53
CA ASP A 277 -16.16 11.10 7.88
C ASP A 277 -15.86 10.73 6.41
N ILE A 278 -15.11 9.63 6.27
CA ILE A 278 -14.61 9.08 5.03
C ILE A 278 -14.79 7.58 5.12
N ASP A 279 -15.51 7.03 4.15
CA ASP A 279 -15.73 5.60 4.08
C ASP A 279 -14.67 4.87 3.30
N MET A 280 -14.52 3.59 3.61
CA MET A 280 -13.56 2.70 2.95
C MET A 280 -14.00 2.19 1.56
N SER A 281 -15.14 2.66 1.06
CA SER A 281 -15.58 2.33 -0.30
C SER A 281 -14.64 2.93 -1.35
N ASP A 282 -14.65 2.35 -2.56
CA ASP A 282 -13.95 2.87 -3.75
C ASP A 282 -12.40 2.92 -3.68
N LYS A 283 -11.77 2.29 -2.69
CA LYS A 283 -10.30 2.15 -2.63
C LYS A 283 -9.75 1.05 -3.52
N ASP A 284 -10.58 0.10 -3.92
CA ASP A 284 -10.18 -1.05 -4.74
C ASP A 284 -10.49 -0.84 -6.23
N VAL A 285 -9.54 -1.21 -7.10
CA VAL A 285 -9.69 -1.20 -8.56
C VAL A 285 -9.88 -2.62 -9.06
N GLY A 286 -10.92 -2.83 -9.88
CA GLY A 286 -11.19 -4.11 -10.53
C GLY A 286 -10.31 -4.33 -11.77
N THR A 287 -9.63 -5.47 -11.82
CA THR A 287 -8.97 -5.98 -13.03
C THR A 287 -9.80 -7.13 -13.59
N TYR A 288 -10.33 -6.92 -14.80
CA TYR A 288 -11.15 -7.88 -15.52
C TYR A 288 -10.28 -8.69 -16.49
N SER A 289 -10.55 -9.99 -16.59
CA SER A 289 -9.83 -10.88 -17.50
C SER A 289 -10.80 -11.88 -18.14
N GLN A 290 -10.36 -12.52 -19.24
CA GLN A 290 -11.17 -13.45 -20.02
C GLN A 290 -12.50 -12.82 -20.45
N CYS A 291 -12.41 -11.67 -21.12
CA CYS A 291 -13.56 -10.91 -21.57
C CYS A 291 -13.98 -11.29 -22.98
N GLU A 292 -15.16 -11.91 -23.11
CA GLU A 292 -15.80 -12.21 -24.37
C GLU A 292 -16.73 -11.08 -24.81
N LYS A 293 -16.65 -10.70 -26.08
CA LYS A 293 -17.52 -9.68 -26.66
C LYS A 293 -18.91 -10.27 -26.85
N MET A 294 -19.90 -9.75 -26.12
CA MET A 294 -21.30 -10.12 -26.34
C MET A 294 -21.96 -9.27 -27.43
N ASN A 295 -21.64 -7.97 -27.48
CA ASN A 295 -22.06 -7.06 -28.56
C ASN A 295 -21.08 -5.87 -28.68
N SER A 296 -21.41 -4.83 -29.46
CA SER A 296 -20.53 -3.66 -29.67
C SER A 296 -20.25 -2.83 -28.41
N TYR A 297 -21.10 -2.92 -27.38
CA TYR A 297 -21.03 -2.08 -26.18
C TYR A 297 -20.79 -2.88 -24.90
N VAL A 298 -21.07 -4.19 -24.91
CA VAL A 298 -21.01 -5.07 -23.74
C VAL A 298 -19.98 -6.16 -23.97
N ARG A 299 -19.01 -6.23 -23.06
CA ARG A 299 -18.10 -7.37 -22.90
C ARG A 299 -18.45 -8.09 -21.60
N LYS A 300 -18.58 -9.40 -21.64
CA LYS A 300 -18.74 -10.24 -20.45
C LYS A 300 -17.38 -10.77 -20.07
N CYS A 301 -16.96 -10.57 -18.84
CA CYS A 301 -15.69 -11.06 -18.33
C CYS A 301 -15.94 -12.18 -17.34
N ASP A 302 -15.25 -13.31 -17.50
CA ASP A 302 -15.42 -14.47 -16.63
C ASP A 302 -14.72 -14.32 -15.28
N ASN A 303 -13.73 -13.42 -15.19
CA ASN A 303 -12.96 -13.20 -13.98
C ASN A 303 -12.79 -11.70 -13.69
N VAL A 304 -13.08 -11.31 -12.45
CA VAL A 304 -12.78 -9.99 -11.89
C VAL A 304 -12.01 -10.15 -10.58
N SER A 305 -10.94 -9.39 -10.42
CA SER A 305 -10.16 -9.33 -9.18
C SER A 305 -10.06 -7.88 -8.72
N PHE A 306 -10.30 -7.63 -7.43
CA PHE A 306 -10.21 -6.30 -6.84
C PHE A 306 -8.93 -6.19 -6.01
N ARG A 307 -8.25 -5.04 -6.10
CA ARG A 307 -7.06 -4.73 -5.31
C ARG A 307 -7.04 -3.26 -4.94
N GLU A 308 -6.60 -2.95 -3.72
CA GLU A 308 -6.36 -1.58 -3.30
C GLU A 308 -5.28 -0.94 -4.18
N SER A 309 -5.61 0.19 -4.81
CA SER A 309 -4.71 0.86 -5.74
C SER A 309 -4.91 2.38 -5.71
N LEU A 310 -3.77 3.11 -5.64
CA LEU A 310 -3.75 4.56 -5.75
C LEU A 310 -4.10 5.05 -7.16
N TYR A 311 -3.89 4.23 -8.17
CA TYR A 311 -4.13 4.56 -9.57
C TYR A 311 -5.02 3.49 -10.21
N ASP A 312 -5.85 3.90 -11.17
CA ASP A 312 -6.66 3.00 -11.97
C ASP A 312 -5.82 2.21 -12.98
N ASN A 313 -6.47 1.37 -13.80
CA ASN A 313 -5.77 0.58 -14.81
C ASN A 313 -5.18 1.42 -15.97
N ASN A 314 -5.55 2.70 -16.07
CA ASN A 314 -5.02 3.65 -17.06
C ASN A 314 -3.90 4.52 -16.49
N GLY A 315 -3.54 4.34 -15.22
CA GLY A 315 -2.55 5.16 -14.51
C GLY A 315 -3.08 6.51 -14.02
N LEU A 316 -4.40 6.75 -14.09
CA LEU A 316 -5.03 7.94 -13.52
C LEU A 316 -5.24 7.77 -12.01
N PRO A 317 -5.22 8.85 -11.21
CA PRO A 317 -5.52 8.75 -9.79
C PRO A 317 -6.88 8.09 -9.53
N ASN A 318 -6.91 7.08 -8.66
CA ASN A 318 -8.15 6.51 -8.14
C ASN A 318 -8.76 7.48 -7.11
N VAL A 319 -9.50 8.49 -7.57
CA VAL A 319 -10.05 9.58 -6.73
C VAL A 319 -10.99 9.12 -5.61
N GLY A 320 -11.47 7.88 -5.64
CA GLY A 320 -12.24 7.25 -4.55
C GLY A 320 -11.35 6.84 -3.37
N HIS A 321 -10.09 6.50 -3.63
CA HIS A 321 -9.13 6.03 -2.63
C HIS A 321 -8.82 7.11 -1.58
N TYR A 322 -8.82 6.73 -0.30
CA TYR A 322 -8.62 7.63 0.86
C TYR A 322 -7.35 8.49 0.77
N TYR A 323 -6.27 7.95 0.19
CA TYR A 323 -5.03 8.67 -0.07
C TYR A 323 -5.24 10.01 -0.80
N TRP A 324 -6.17 10.09 -1.76
CA TRP A 324 -6.49 11.33 -2.49
C TRP A 324 -7.56 12.18 -1.82
N ARG A 325 -8.01 11.77 -0.63
CA ARG A 325 -9.06 12.42 0.16
C ARG A 325 -8.55 12.92 1.50
N ILE A 326 -7.39 12.46 1.97
CA ILE A 326 -6.85 12.74 3.31
C ILE A 326 -5.41 13.18 3.16
N MET A 327 -5.16 14.47 3.36
CA MET A 327 -3.82 15.05 3.35
C MET A 327 -3.59 15.81 4.65
N TRP A 328 -2.36 15.80 5.16
CA TRP A 328 -2.01 16.63 6.30
C TRP A 328 -0.56 17.12 6.20
N TYR A 329 -0.36 18.33 6.71
CA TYR A 329 0.85 19.10 6.49
C TYR A 329 1.31 19.74 7.80
N SER A 330 2.62 19.77 8.03
CA SER A 330 3.21 20.64 9.05
C SER A 330 3.25 22.07 8.52
N THR A 331 2.90 23.05 9.34
CA THR A 331 3.00 24.48 9.01
C THR A 331 4.30 25.08 9.56
N LYS A 332 4.58 26.34 9.21
CA LYS A 332 5.81 27.02 9.62
C LYS A 332 5.94 27.13 11.15
N ASP A 333 4.82 27.38 11.82
CA ASP A 333 4.68 27.52 13.27
C ASP A 333 4.62 26.17 14.02
N GLY A 334 4.61 25.05 13.30
CA GLY A 334 4.60 23.70 13.87
C GLY A 334 3.22 23.13 14.15
N ARG A 335 2.13 23.79 13.72
CA ARG A 335 0.81 23.17 13.67
C ARG A 335 0.80 22.05 12.62
N VAL A 336 -0.20 21.19 12.74
CA VAL A 336 -0.49 20.18 11.72
C VAL A 336 -1.89 20.42 11.23
N ILE A 337 -2.01 20.78 9.95
CA ILE A 337 -3.27 21.07 9.29
C ILE A 337 -3.64 19.89 8.39
N SER A 338 -4.82 19.30 8.60
CA SER A 338 -5.38 18.32 7.67
C SER A 338 -6.36 18.98 6.71
N VAL A 339 -6.35 18.50 5.46
CA VAL A 339 -7.33 18.81 4.44
C VAL A 339 -7.99 17.51 4.02
N THR A 340 -9.30 17.42 4.16
CA THR A 340 -10.06 16.19 3.92
C THR A 340 -11.26 16.38 3.01
N LYS A 341 -11.57 15.36 2.21
CA LYS A 341 -12.78 15.27 1.38
C LYS A 341 -13.78 14.29 2.02
N GLU A 342 -14.66 14.84 2.84
CA GLU A 342 -15.59 14.13 3.74
C GLU A 342 -17.03 14.07 3.18
N ALA A 343 -17.93 13.38 3.90
CA ALA A 343 -19.36 13.27 3.59
C ALA A 343 -19.63 12.75 2.16
N THR A 344 -19.02 11.62 1.79
CA THR A 344 -19.09 11.02 0.45
C THR A 344 -18.74 12.04 -0.64
N HIS A 345 -17.59 12.69 -0.49
CA HIS A 345 -17.03 13.68 -1.41
C HIS A 345 -17.72 15.05 -1.47
N LYS A 346 -18.73 15.32 -0.63
CA LYS A 346 -19.51 16.56 -0.68
C LYS A 346 -18.88 17.73 0.04
N LYS A 347 -17.97 17.48 0.98
CA LYS A 347 -17.39 18.50 1.84
C LYS A 347 -15.88 18.51 1.74
N VAL A 348 -15.30 19.71 1.71
CA VAL A 348 -13.88 19.92 1.94
C VAL A 348 -13.71 20.52 3.32
N ILE A 349 -13.05 19.77 4.20
CA ILE A 349 -12.82 20.17 5.59
C ILE A 349 -11.35 20.51 5.77
N ILE A 350 -11.09 21.61 6.48
CA ILE A 350 -9.76 21.99 6.95
C ILE A 350 -9.78 21.87 8.47
N ALA A 351 -8.79 21.22 9.05
CA ALA A 351 -8.71 21.06 10.50
C ALA A 351 -7.30 21.26 11.04
N ASP A 352 -7.20 21.87 12.22
CA ASP A 352 -5.97 21.88 13.01
C ASP A 352 -5.99 20.68 13.96
N LEU A 353 -5.05 19.75 13.75
CA LEU A 353 -5.00 18.51 14.51
C LEU A 353 -4.49 18.70 15.95
N ALA A 354 -3.86 19.82 16.28
CA ALA A 354 -3.43 20.11 17.63
C ALA A 354 -4.60 20.60 18.49
N THR A 355 -5.47 21.46 17.92
CA THR A 355 -6.60 22.06 18.65
C THR A 355 -7.93 21.32 18.44
N GLY A 356 -8.06 20.57 17.34
CA GLY A 356 -9.32 19.96 16.91
C GLY A 356 -10.31 20.92 16.27
N LYS A 357 -9.92 22.17 16.02
CA LYS A 357 -10.73 23.12 15.25
C LYS A 357 -10.91 22.59 13.82
N LYS A 358 -12.16 22.47 13.37
CA LYS A 358 -12.53 22.09 12.00
C LYS A 358 -13.35 23.22 11.36
N VAL A 359 -13.13 23.50 10.09
CA VAL A 359 -13.94 24.42 9.27
C VAL A 359 -14.30 23.76 7.95
N GLU A 360 -15.51 24.00 7.47
CA GLU A 360 -15.94 23.62 6.13
C GLU A 360 -15.48 24.69 5.14
N ALA A 361 -14.56 24.33 4.25
CA ALA A 361 -14.03 25.23 3.24
C ALA A 361 -14.92 25.28 2.00
N ALA A 362 -15.60 24.18 1.69
CA ALA A 362 -16.50 24.08 0.55
C ALA A 362 -17.53 22.97 0.75
N TYR A 363 -18.71 23.17 0.16
CA TYR A 363 -19.76 22.16 0.04
C TYR A 363 -20.30 22.09 -1.38
N ARG A 364 -20.57 20.88 -1.86
CA ARG A 364 -21.27 20.66 -3.13
C ARG A 364 -22.13 19.41 -3.03
N LEU A 365 -23.42 19.54 -3.34
CA LEU A 365 -24.38 18.43 -3.26
C LEU A 365 -23.99 17.23 -4.14
N THR A 366 -23.44 17.50 -5.33
CA THR A 366 -22.98 16.48 -6.29
C THR A 366 -21.58 15.92 -5.97
N GLY A 367 -20.90 16.47 -4.96
CA GLY A 367 -19.52 16.11 -4.62
C GLY A 367 -18.47 16.81 -5.46
N PHE A 368 -17.24 16.79 -4.94
CA PHE A 368 -16.02 17.23 -5.62
C PHE A 368 -15.31 15.99 -6.20
N PRO A 369 -15.26 15.85 -7.54
CA PRO A 369 -14.51 14.77 -8.18
C PRO A 369 -13.04 14.76 -7.74
N GLU A 370 -12.41 15.94 -7.72
CA GLU A 370 -11.00 16.09 -7.45
C GLU A 370 -10.75 16.98 -6.23
N LEU A 371 -9.70 16.66 -5.49
CA LEU A 371 -9.14 17.49 -4.44
C LEU A 371 -7.62 17.50 -4.63
N THR A 372 -7.08 18.66 -4.95
CA THR A 372 -5.64 18.86 -5.10
C THR A 372 -5.16 19.79 -4.01
N THR A 373 -4.05 19.42 -3.37
CA THR A 373 -3.38 20.24 -2.38
C THR A 373 -1.91 20.38 -2.75
N SER A 374 -1.36 21.56 -2.48
CA SER A 374 0.07 21.81 -2.66
C SER A 374 0.59 22.63 -1.48
N GLN A 375 1.84 22.36 -1.10
CA GLN A 375 2.54 23.14 -0.08
C GLN A 375 3.74 23.82 -0.73
N ASP A 376 3.79 25.14 -0.64
CA ASP A 376 4.88 25.91 -1.23
C ASP A 376 6.10 26.01 -0.29
N ALA A 377 7.18 26.62 -0.80
CA ALA A 377 8.42 26.83 -0.05
C ALA A 377 8.28 27.74 1.18
N THR A 378 7.16 28.46 1.33
CA THR A 378 6.85 29.28 2.50
C THR A 378 6.05 28.51 3.56
N GLY A 379 5.57 27.31 3.22
CA GLY A 379 4.76 26.44 4.06
C GLY A 379 3.26 26.62 3.86
N LYS A 380 2.83 27.53 2.97
CA LYS A 380 1.42 27.78 2.68
C LYS A 380 0.81 26.58 1.98
N ILE A 381 -0.40 26.22 2.41
CA ILE A 381 -1.13 25.07 1.90
C ILE A 381 -2.26 25.60 1.02
N LYS A 382 -2.09 25.45 -0.29
CA LYS A 382 -3.14 25.77 -1.27
C LYS A 382 -4.03 24.55 -1.49
N ILE A 383 -5.34 24.78 -1.54
CA ILE A 383 -6.37 23.77 -1.79
C ILE A 383 -7.14 24.16 -3.04
N ILE A 384 -7.33 23.21 -3.94
CA ILE A 384 -8.20 23.33 -5.11
C ILE A 384 -9.15 22.12 -5.07
N ALA A 385 -10.44 22.40 -4.91
CA ALA A 385 -11.49 21.40 -4.92
C ALA A 385 -12.38 21.62 -6.15
N GLY A 386 -12.44 20.64 -7.04
CA GLY A 386 -12.84 20.93 -8.41
C GLY A 386 -13.20 19.71 -9.25
N GLY A 387 -13.34 19.99 -10.54
CA GLY A 387 -13.57 18.99 -11.59
C GLY A 387 -15.01 18.90 -12.10
N GLY A 388 -15.15 18.36 -13.31
CA GLY A 388 -16.43 18.20 -14.01
C GLY A 388 -16.89 19.46 -14.75
N MET A 389 -18.19 19.75 -14.72
CA MET A 389 -18.82 20.89 -15.41
C MET A 389 -18.92 22.17 -14.53
N PHE A 390 -18.39 22.15 -13.31
CA PHE A 390 -18.53 23.24 -12.33
C PHE A 390 -17.20 23.94 -12.09
N SER A 391 -17.24 25.19 -11.62
CA SER A 391 -16.06 25.95 -11.23
C SER A 391 -15.33 25.32 -10.04
N ASP A 392 -14.03 25.55 -9.97
CA ASP A 392 -13.21 25.10 -8.84
C ASP A 392 -13.37 26.06 -7.65
N VAL A 393 -13.37 25.49 -6.44
CA VAL A 393 -13.24 26.25 -5.20
C VAL A 393 -11.77 26.24 -4.80
N THR A 394 -11.18 27.43 -4.65
CA THR A 394 -9.78 27.60 -4.29
C THR A 394 -9.63 28.27 -2.93
N VAL A 395 -8.81 27.68 -2.07
CA VAL A 395 -8.32 28.28 -0.82
C VAL A 395 -6.81 28.46 -0.98
N GLU A 396 -6.35 29.72 -1.05
CA GLU A 396 -4.93 30.03 -1.29
C GLU A 396 -4.04 29.69 -0.10
N ASP A 397 -4.57 29.77 1.12
CA ASP A 397 -3.85 29.46 2.35
C ASP A 397 -4.82 28.84 3.38
N ALA A 398 -4.70 27.52 3.56
CA ALA A 398 -5.55 26.76 4.46
C ALA A 398 -5.42 27.18 5.94
N GLU A 399 -4.21 27.59 6.36
CA GLU A 399 -3.97 28.03 7.73
C GLU A 399 -4.66 29.37 7.99
N GLN A 400 -4.47 30.33 7.07
CA GLN A 400 -5.13 31.62 7.14
C GLN A 400 -6.67 31.47 7.10
N PHE A 401 -7.18 30.61 6.22
CA PHE A 401 -8.62 30.34 6.13
C PHE A 401 -9.16 29.75 7.43
N LEU A 402 -8.44 28.80 8.03
CA LEU A 402 -8.85 28.19 9.30
C LEU A 402 -8.94 29.25 10.42
N ASP A 403 -8.03 30.22 10.46
CA ASP A 403 -7.95 31.21 11.53
C ASP A 403 -8.87 32.41 11.35
N ALA A 404 -9.43 32.61 10.16
CA ALA A 404 -10.42 33.65 9.89
C ALA A 404 -11.66 33.50 10.79
N LYS A 405 -12.12 34.63 11.35
CA LYS A 405 -13.25 34.67 12.30
C LYS A 405 -14.62 34.53 11.64
N ASP A 406 -14.70 34.81 10.34
CA ASP A 406 -15.95 34.94 9.57
C ASP A 406 -16.04 33.93 8.42
N ASN A 407 -15.71 32.66 8.65
CA ASN A 407 -15.88 31.61 7.63
C ASN A 407 -17.38 31.38 7.34
N LYS A 408 -17.97 32.30 6.58
CA LYS A 408 -19.26 32.14 5.92
C LYS A 408 -19.00 31.35 4.64
N LEU A 409 -19.75 30.27 4.50
CA LEU A 409 -19.78 29.41 3.32
C LEU A 409 -19.87 30.29 2.07
N VAL A 410 -18.87 30.21 1.21
CA VAL A 410 -18.97 30.76 -0.15
C VAL A 410 -19.77 29.73 -0.95
N ASP A 411 -21.09 29.81 -0.85
CA ASP A 411 -21.98 29.14 -1.80
C ASP A 411 -21.84 29.87 -3.14
N ASN A 412 -21.18 29.23 -4.11
CA ASN A 412 -21.24 29.61 -5.52
C ASN A 412 -22.07 28.59 -6.30
#